data_AF-A0A8T9BQR1-F1
#
_entry.id   AF-A0A8T9BQR1-F1
#
_cell.length_a   1.000
_cell.length_b   1.000
_cell.length_c   1.000
_cell.angle_alpha   90.00
_cell.angle_beta   90.00
_cell.angle_gamma   90.00
#
_symmetry.space_group_name_H-M   'P 1'
#
loop_
_entity.id
_entity.type
_entity.pdbx_description
1 polymer ?
#
loop_
_entity_poly.entity_id
_entity_poly.type
_entity_poly.pdbx_seq_one_letter_code
_entity_poly.pdbx_strand_id
1 'polypeptide(L)'
;MADLSNQTSKPQLGRSSKENRWYFKEIANHLPASRQLLEQYSRIAPQDVDSHVYKLSQAPYPCVGEFKFLTLHLPSHPLYPTILTHLSPTPSRPQPKLLDLGCCVGQELRGLAHAGIPSQNLYGSDLRAPYLSTSYALFKDRATFHGPLVPADIFSPTLFEQELAGWESTFDVVHAGLFLHLFSRPQQLHVCEKIVRLMNPAKGSLFVGEMVGCLGWWDPGAGERSG
;
A
#
# COMPACT_ATOMS: atom_id res chain seq x y z
N MET A 1 -59.44 -1.78 9.31
CA MET A 1 -58.60 -2.09 10.49
C MET A 1 -57.30 -2.62 9.97
N ALA A 2 -56.21 -1.89 10.21
CA ALA A 2 -54.86 -2.28 9.84
C ALA A 2 -54.36 -3.39 10.76
N ASP A 3 -53.62 -4.35 10.21
CA ASP A 3 -52.60 -5.05 10.98
C ASP A 3 -51.29 -4.97 10.20
N LEU A 4 -50.36 -4.20 10.76
CA LEU A 4 -49.06 -3.86 10.21
C LEU A 4 -48.10 -4.97 10.63
N SER A 5 -47.60 -5.71 9.64
CA SER A 5 -46.45 -6.59 9.82
C SER A 5 -45.27 -5.81 10.39
N ASN A 6 -44.93 -6.09 11.65
CA ASN A 6 -43.79 -5.51 12.33
C ASN A 6 -42.52 -6.19 11.81
N GLN A 7 -42.07 -5.79 10.61
CA GLN A 7 -40.73 -6.09 10.16
C GLN A 7 -39.76 -5.20 10.94
N THR A 8 -39.20 -5.74 12.02
CA THR A 8 -38.01 -5.17 12.65
C THR A 8 -36.88 -5.19 11.61
N SER A 9 -36.67 -4.08 10.93
CA SER A 9 -35.51 -3.86 10.08
C SER A 9 -34.27 -3.97 10.97
N LYS A 10 -33.33 -4.86 10.61
CA LYS A 10 -32.03 -4.89 11.27
C LYS A 10 -31.42 -3.49 11.14
N PRO A 11 -30.91 -2.88 12.22
CA PRO A 11 -30.28 -1.57 12.14
C PRO A 11 -29.18 -1.63 11.10
N GLN A 12 -29.28 -0.77 10.07
CA GLN A 12 -28.22 -0.62 9.08
C GLN A 12 -27.04 0.02 9.79
N LEU A 13 -26.01 -0.79 10.04
CA LEU A 13 -24.76 -0.33 10.63
C LEU A 13 -24.14 0.71 9.69
N GLY A 14 -23.78 1.87 10.24
CA GLY A 14 -23.06 2.89 9.48
C GLY A 14 -21.75 2.34 8.91
N ARG A 15 -21.28 2.90 7.79
CA ARG A 15 -20.06 2.44 7.08
C ARG A 15 -18.80 2.39 7.96
N SER A 16 -18.76 3.20 9.02
CA SER A 16 -17.68 3.28 10.01
C SER A 16 -17.94 2.48 11.31
N SER A 17 -19.06 1.76 11.42
CA SER A 17 -19.40 1.00 12.63
C SER A 17 -18.40 -0.13 12.87
N LYS A 18 -17.94 -0.26 14.12
CA LYS A 18 -17.08 -1.34 14.59
C LYS A 18 -17.81 -2.69 14.77
N GLU A 19 -19.14 -2.68 14.61
CA GLU A 19 -19.97 -3.89 14.64
C GLU A 19 -20.15 -4.52 13.24
N ASN A 20 -19.63 -3.87 12.19
CA ASN A 20 -19.70 -4.41 10.84
C ASN A 20 -18.93 -5.73 10.73
N ARG A 21 -19.42 -6.66 9.90
CA ARG A 21 -18.80 -7.98 9.66
C ARG A 21 -17.37 -7.93 9.12
N TRP A 22 -17.01 -6.81 8.48
CA TRP A 22 -15.67 -6.52 7.96
C TRP A 22 -14.79 -5.78 8.99
N TYR A 23 -15.23 -5.62 10.24
CA TYR A 23 -14.41 -5.02 11.29
C TYR A 23 -13.71 -6.13 12.10
N PHE A 24 -12.40 -6.28 11.93
CA PHE A 24 -11.62 -7.23 12.72
C PHE A 24 -11.31 -6.64 14.10
N LYS A 25 -11.51 -7.47 15.14
CA LYS A 25 -11.24 -7.13 16.55
C LYS A 25 -9.80 -7.42 16.98
N GLU A 26 -9.06 -8.18 16.18
CA GLU A 26 -7.67 -8.57 16.44
C GLU A 26 -6.91 -8.67 15.11
N ILE A 27 -5.67 -8.20 15.06
CA ILE A 27 -4.81 -8.32 13.87
C ILE A 27 -4.21 -9.73 13.81
N ALA A 28 -3.95 -10.32 14.99
CA ALA A 28 -3.22 -11.57 15.18
C ALA A 28 -3.72 -12.73 14.31
N ASN A 29 -5.03 -12.85 14.11
CA ASN A 29 -5.62 -13.96 13.36
C ASN A 29 -5.73 -13.70 11.84
N HIS A 30 -5.49 -12.47 11.39
CA HIS A 30 -5.79 -12.08 10.00
C HIS A 30 -4.56 -11.60 9.23
N LEU A 31 -3.51 -11.10 9.89
CA LEU A 31 -2.30 -10.56 9.24
C LEU A 31 -1.00 -10.99 9.96
N PRO A 32 -0.65 -12.29 9.95
CA PRO A 32 0.49 -12.83 10.70
C PRO A 32 1.83 -12.22 10.27
N ALA A 33 2.04 -12.02 8.97
CA ALA A 33 3.27 -11.40 8.45
C ALA A 33 3.42 -9.94 8.90
N SER A 34 2.32 -9.19 8.92
CA SER A 34 2.31 -7.79 9.36
C SER A 34 2.54 -7.67 10.87
N ARG A 35 1.94 -8.56 11.67
CA ARG A 35 2.22 -8.65 13.11
C ARG A 35 3.70 -8.96 13.36
N GLN A 36 4.25 -9.97 12.67
CA GLN A 36 5.67 -10.30 12.78
C GLN A 36 6.56 -9.10 12.43
N LEU A 37 6.22 -8.36 11.38
CA LEU A 37 6.94 -7.13 11.02
C LEU A 37 6.90 -6.12 12.17
N LEU A 38 5.73 -5.82 12.73
CA LEU A 38 5.60 -4.88 13.85
C LEU A 38 6.38 -5.33 15.11
N GLU A 39 6.42 -6.62 15.39
CA GLU A 39 7.17 -7.17 16.51
C GLU A 39 8.69 -7.11 16.28
N GLN A 40 9.16 -7.55 15.11
CA GLN A 40 10.58 -7.76 14.84
C GLN A 40 11.27 -6.50 14.33
N TYR A 41 10.64 -5.77 13.40
CA TYR A 41 11.17 -4.53 12.84
C TYR A 41 10.91 -3.36 13.80
N SER A 42 9.65 -3.13 14.18
CA SER A 42 9.27 -1.96 14.99
C SER A 42 9.52 -2.14 16.49
N ARG A 43 9.95 -3.34 16.93
CA ARG A 43 10.21 -3.69 18.33
C ARG A 43 9.02 -3.41 19.25
N ILE A 44 7.81 -3.70 18.76
CA ILE A 44 6.59 -3.62 19.55
C ILE A 44 6.42 -4.95 20.29
N ALA A 45 6.18 -4.91 21.60
CA ALA A 45 5.98 -6.14 22.35
C ALA A 45 4.72 -6.87 21.85
N PRO A 46 4.70 -8.21 21.75
CA PRO A 46 3.58 -8.95 21.16
C PRO A 46 2.21 -8.61 21.76
N GLN A 47 2.14 -8.35 23.07
CA GLN A 47 0.91 -7.96 23.76
C GLN A 47 0.41 -6.55 23.42
N ASP A 48 1.29 -5.68 22.90
CA ASP A 48 0.98 -4.28 22.63
C ASP A 48 0.59 -4.02 21.18
N VAL A 49 0.89 -4.95 20.25
CA VAL A 49 0.70 -4.79 18.80
C VAL A 49 -0.70 -4.32 18.44
N ASP A 50 -1.74 -5.04 18.91
CA ASP A 50 -3.12 -4.70 18.55
C ASP A 50 -3.50 -3.31 19.06
N SER A 51 -3.18 -3.02 20.33
CA SER A 51 -3.47 -1.70 20.94
C SER A 51 -2.75 -0.56 20.22
N HIS A 52 -1.51 -0.80 19.77
CA HIS A 52 -0.68 0.15 19.05
C HIS A 52 -1.30 0.48 17.70
N VAL A 53 -1.65 -0.55 16.91
CA VAL A 53 -2.29 -0.34 15.61
C VAL A 53 -3.64 0.34 15.78
N TYR A 54 -4.49 -0.10 16.72
CA TYR A 54 -5.81 0.52 16.97
C TYR A 54 -5.73 2.02 17.29
N LYS A 55 -4.74 2.45 18.07
CA LYS A 55 -4.54 3.87 18.39
C LYS A 55 -4.29 4.70 17.15
N LEU A 56 -3.51 4.16 16.21
CA LEU A 56 -3.11 4.83 14.96
C LEU A 56 -4.16 4.66 13.85
N SER A 57 -5.04 3.67 13.99
CA SER A 57 -6.10 3.37 13.04
C SER A 57 -7.32 4.29 13.20
N GLN A 58 -7.36 5.24 14.16
CA GLN A 58 -8.54 6.10 14.39
C GLN A 58 -8.80 7.18 13.32
N ALA A 59 -8.26 7.02 12.11
CA ALA A 59 -8.62 7.84 10.95
C ALA A 59 -9.93 7.31 10.30
N PRO A 60 -10.82 8.19 9.78
CA PRO A 60 -12.20 7.85 9.46
C PRO A 60 -12.40 7.11 8.11
N TYR A 61 -11.77 5.94 7.90
CA TYR A 61 -11.84 5.24 6.59
C TYR A 61 -12.19 3.74 6.66
N PRO A 62 -12.96 3.18 5.70
CA PRO A 62 -13.42 1.78 5.72
C PRO A 62 -12.28 0.73 5.64
N CYS A 63 -11.15 1.08 5.01
CA CYS A 63 -9.95 0.23 4.91
C CYS A 63 -9.22 0.00 6.26
N VAL A 64 -9.60 0.77 7.29
CA VAL A 64 -9.14 0.64 8.67
C VAL A 64 -9.79 -0.56 9.37
N GLY A 65 -11.05 -0.87 9.04
CA GLY A 65 -11.80 -1.94 9.72
C GLY A 65 -11.21 -3.34 9.50
N GLU A 66 -10.58 -3.56 8.35
CA GLU A 66 -9.97 -4.84 8.01
C GLU A 66 -8.43 -4.86 8.18
N PHE A 67 -7.82 -3.75 8.61
CA PHE A 67 -6.35 -3.57 8.61
C PHE A 67 -5.65 -3.89 7.29
N LYS A 68 -6.37 -3.91 6.16
CA LYS A 68 -5.83 -4.25 4.83
C LYS A 68 -4.62 -3.38 4.43
N PHE A 69 -4.52 -2.17 4.99
CA PHE A 69 -3.38 -1.29 4.80
C PHE A 69 -2.06 -1.84 5.38
N LEU A 70 -2.11 -2.86 6.24
CA LEU A 70 -0.94 -3.55 6.78
C LEU A 70 -0.57 -4.82 6.01
N THR A 71 -1.44 -5.32 5.12
CA THR A 71 -1.17 -6.55 4.38
C THR A 71 0.13 -6.42 3.60
N LEU A 72 1.01 -7.41 3.78
CA LEU A 72 2.24 -7.55 3.02
C LEU A 72 1.98 -8.50 1.85
N HIS A 73 2.10 -7.99 0.65
CA HIS A 73 1.90 -8.67 -0.60
C HIS A 73 3.22 -9.14 -1.21
N LEU A 74 4.26 -8.30 -1.21
CA LEU A 74 5.55 -8.66 -1.81
C LEU A 74 6.10 -9.99 -1.30
N PRO A 75 6.11 -10.31 0.01
CA PRO A 75 6.66 -11.59 0.50
C PRO A 75 5.97 -12.84 -0.08
N SER A 76 4.72 -12.71 -0.54
CA SER A 76 3.96 -13.79 -1.17
C SER A 76 4.01 -13.77 -2.70
N HIS A 77 4.60 -12.73 -3.30
CA HIS A 77 4.70 -12.60 -4.74
C HIS A 77 5.74 -13.59 -5.32
N PRO A 78 5.45 -14.29 -6.43
CA PRO A 78 6.38 -15.28 -7.02
C PRO A 78 7.77 -14.72 -7.36
N LEU A 79 7.84 -13.41 -7.67
CA LEU A 79 9.11 -12.73 -7.97
C LEU A 79 9.84 -12.19 -6.73
N TYR A 80 9.37 -12.43 -5.51
CA TYR A 80 10.00 -11.87 -4.30
C TYR A 80 11.50 -12.18 -4.18
N PRO A 81 11.98 -13.42 -4.43
CA PRO A 81 13.43 -13.70 -4.42
C PRO A 81 14.20 -12.89 -5.47
N THR A 82 13.61 -12.68 -6.65
CA THR A 82 14.18 -11.87 -7.72
C THR A 82 14.24 -10.40 -7.32
N ILE A 83 13.18 -9.88 -6.68
CA ILE A 83 13.13 -8.50 -6.17
C ILE A 83 14.24 -8.28 -5.13
N LEU A 84 14.38 -9.19 -4.15
CA LEU A 84 15.46 -9.10 -3.16
C LEU A 84 16.84 -9.14 -3.81
N THR A 85 17.03 -9.99 -4.82
CA THR A 85 18.30 -10.07 -5.57
C THR A 85 18.58 -8.78 -6.33
N HIS A 86 17.58 -8.20 -7.00
CA HIS A 86 17.74 -6.93 -7.74
C HIS A 86 18.01 -5.74 -6.83
N LEU A 87 17.48 -5.76 -5.61
CA LEU A 87 17.64 -4.71 -4.62
C LEU A 87 18.84 -4.92 -3.68
N SER A 88 19.55 -6.03 -3.82
CA SER A 88 20.80 -6.27 -3.09
C SER A 88 21.93 -5.49 -3.75
N PRO A 89 22.68 -4.63 -3.01
CA PRO A 89 23.82 -3.93 -3.55
C PRO A 89 24.90 -4.87 -4.11
N THR A 90 25.46 -4.50 -5.25
CA THR A 90 26.61 -5.18 -5.87
C THR A 90 27.68 -4.16 -6.26
N PRO A 91 28.94 -4.56 -6.54
CA PRO A 91 29.98 -3.61 -6.97
C PRO A 91 29.60 -2.80 -8.22
N SER A 92 28.86 -3.39 -9.16
CA SER A 92 28.39 -2.72 -10.38
C SER A 92 27.08 -1.95 -10.19
N ARG A 93 26.35 -2.21 -9.11
CA ARG A 93 25.09 -1.54 -8.75
C ARG A 93 25.04 -1.34 -7.24
N PRO A 94 25.71 -0.31 -6.70
CA PRO A 94 25.85 -0.13 -5.26
C PRO A 94 24.57 0.40 -4.58
N GLN A 95 23.64 0.96 -5.35
CA GLN A 95 22.42 1.60 -4.83
C GLN A 95 21.21 1.25 -5.72
N PRO A 96 20.81 -0.03 -5.81
CA PRO A 96 19.59 -0.38 -6.51
C PRO A 96 18.39 0.22 -5.79
N LYS A 97 17.42 0.79 -6.53
CA LYS A 97 16.29 1.53 -5.93
C LYS A 97 14.96 0.88 -6.23
N LEU A 98 14.08 0.89 -5.22
CA LEU A 98 12.67 0.52 -5.36
C LEU A 98 11.77 1.73 -5.13
N LEU A 99 10.71 1.85 -5.92
CA LEU A 99 9.57 2.72 -5.65
C LEU A 99 8.33 1.88 -5.34
N ASP A 100 7.65 2.14 -4.23
CA ASP A 100 6.29 1.68 -3.94
C ASP A 100 5.29 2.82 -4.24
N LEU A 101 4.50 2.67 -5.30
CA LEU A 101 3.56 3.67 -5.78
C LEU A 101 2.15 3.36 -5.28
N GLY A 102 1.54 4.31 -4.56
CA GLY A 102 0.35 4.05 -3.75
C GLY A 102 0.69 3.32 -2.45
N CYS A 103 1.82 3.65 -1.84
CA CYS A 103 2.40 2.90 -0.72
C CYS A 103 1.58 2.93 0.57
N CYS A 104 0.55 3.77 0.69
CA CYS A 104 -0.21 3.98 1.91
C CYS A 104 0.70 4.30 3.11
N VAL A 105 0.83 3.38 4.07
CA VAL A 105 1.72 3.53 5.23
C VAL A 105 3.13 2.96 4.99
N GLY A 106 3.44 2.53 3.77
CA GLY A 106 4.75 2.03 3.36
C GLY A 106 5.13 0.70 4.02
N GLN A 107 4.15 -0.18 4.27
CA GLN A 107 4.37 -1.47 4.90
C GLN A 107 5.29 -2.37 4.09
N GLU A 108 5.19 -2.36 2.75
CA GLU A 108 6.09 -3.11 1.86
C GLU A 108 7.53 -2.64 1.99
N LEU A 109 7.75 -1.32 2.08
CA LEU A 109 9.06 -0.73 2.26
C LEU A 109 9.69 -1.19 3.58
N ARG A 110 8.91 -1.29 4.67
CA ARG A 110 9.41 -1.79 5.95
C ARG A 110 9.64 -3.30 5.91
N GLY A 111 8.82 -4.05 5.18
CA GLY A 111 9.06 -5.47 4.90
C GLY A 111 10.39 -5.70 4.20
N LEU A 112 10.70 -4.91 3.16
CA LEU A 112 11.98 -4.97 2.45
C LEU A 112 13.15 -4.52 3.32
N ALA A 113 12.99 -3.47 4.12
CA ALA A 113 14.00 -3.02 5.07
C ALA A 113 14.30 -4.11 6.12
N HIS A 114 13.27 -4.78 6.62
CA HIS A 114 13.40 -5.92 7.53
C HIS A 114 14.11 -7.11 6.88
N ALA A 115 13.93 -7.30 5.58
CA ALA A 115 14.65 -8.30 4.78
C ALA A 115 16.11 -7.92 4.47
N GLY A 116 16.60 -6.77 4.97
CA GLY A 116 17.99 -6.34 4.83
C GLY A 116 18.26 -5.38 3.66
N ILE A 117 17.23 -4.93 2.94
CA ILE A 117 17.41 -3.93 1.89
C ILE A 117 17.67 -2.55 2.53
N PRO A 118 18.72 -1.81 2.12
CA PRO A 118 19.03 -0.50 2.70
C PRO A 118 17.86 0.48 2.54
N SER A 119 17.33 1.01 3.66
CA SER A 119 16.11 1.82 3.65
C SER A 119 16.24 3.11 2.84
N GLN A 120 17.45 3.69 2.73
CA GLN A 120 17.73 4.85 1.88
C GLN A 120 17.47 4.59 0.38
N ASN A 121 17.38 3.32 -0.04
CA ASN A 121 17.09 2.92 -1.41
C ASN A 121 15.60 2.62 -1.64
N LEU A 122 14.76 2.72 -0.60
CA LEU A 122 13.35 2.36 -0.61
C LEU A 122 12.48 3.62 -0.62
N TYR A 123 11.87 3.89 -1.77
CA TYR A 123 11.12 5.10 -2.03
C TYR A 123 9.62 4.78 -1.96
N GLY A 124 8.84 5.67 -1.36
CA GLY A 124 7.40 5.54 -1.28
C GLY A 124 6.70 6.80 -1.78
N SER A 125 5.61 6.61 -2.51
CA SER A 125 4.73 7.71 -2.90
C SER A 125 3.27 7.34 -2.69
N ASP A 126 2.48 8.27 -2.18
CA ASP A 126 1.03 8.13 -2.04
C ASP A 126 0.37 9.51 -2.13
N LEU A 127 -0.85 9.60 -2.66
CA LEU A 127 -1.58 10.87 -2.73
C LEU A 127 -1.82 11.48 -1.33
N ARG A 128 -1.91 10.64 -0.29
CA ARG A 128 -2.34 11.03 1.05
C ARG A 128 -1.15 11.22 1.98
N ALA A 129 -0.64 12.45 2.07
CA ALA A 129 0.41 12.84 3.01
C ALA A 129 0.21 12.35 4.47
N PRO A 130 -1.02 12.32 5.04
CA PRO A 130 -1.23 11.80 6.39
C PRO A 130 -0.90 10.32 6.57
N TYR A 131 -1.00 9.48 5.53
CA TYR A 131 -0.58 8.07 5.63
C TYR A 131 0.93 7.96 5.81
N LEU A 132 1.67 8.75 5.02
CA LEU A 132 3.13 8.80 5.08
C LEU A 132 3.62 9.32 6.43
N SER A 133 3.03 10.41 6.95
CA SER A 133 3.45 10.96 8.24
C SER A 133 3.11 10.05 9.42
N THR A 134 1.96 9.39 9.39
CA THR A 134 1.51 8.43 10.43
C THR A 134 2.31 7.13 10.40
N SER A 135 2.83 6.73 9.23
CA SER A 135 3.64 5.51 9.09
C SER A 135 4.82 5.43 10.07
N TYR A 136 5.48 6.56 10.34
CA TYR A 136 6.60 6.62 11.26
C TYR A 136 6.22 6.29 12.70
N ALA A 137 5.01 6.65 13.13
CA ALA A 137 4.50 6.27 14.45
C ALA A 137 4.10 4.79 14.47
N LEU A 138 3.54 4.29 13.37
CA LEU A 138 3.15 2.88 13.21
C LEU A 138 4.36 1.94 13.30
N PHE A 139 5.44 2.27 12.60
CA PHE A 139 6.64 1.45 12.55
C PHE A 139 7.73 1.85 13.56
N LYS A 140 7.53 2.94 14.32
CA LYS A 140 8.48 3.46 15.32
C LYS A 140 9.89 3.68 14.75
N ASP A 141 9.98 4.11 13.51
CA ASP A 141 11.21 4.05 12.69
C ASP A 141 11.67 5.42 12.16
N ARG A 142 11.15 6.54 12.71
CA ARG A 142 11.52 7.89 12.25
C ARG A 142 13.03 8.15 12.23
N ALA A 143 13.80 7.50 13.09
CA ALA A 143 15.25 7.64 13.17
C ALA A 143 16.01 6.60 12.33
N THR A 144 15.35 5.56 11.81
CA THR A 144 16.00 4.37 11.22
C THR A 144 15.56 4.07 9.80
N PHE A 145 14.38 4.55 9.39
CA PHE A 145 13.93 4.51 8.00
C PHE A 145 14.39 5.77 7.29
N HIS A 146 15.30 5.62 6.32
CA HIS A 146 15.94 6.74 5.62
C HIS A 146 15.45 6.92 4.19
N GLY A 147 14.47 6.12 3.77
CA GLY A 147 13.86 6.21 2.44
C GLY A 147 12.94 7.42 2.32
N PRO A 148 12.84 8.05 1.14
CA PRO A 148 11.94 9.17 0.93
C PRO A 148 10.49 8.67 0.83
N LEU A 149 9.60 9.30 1.59
CA LEU A 149 8.15 9.12 1.51
C LEU A 149 7.54 10.45 1.07
N VAL A 150 7.07 10.52 -0.19
CA VAL A 150 6.67 11.77 -0.82
C VAL A 150 5.20 11.74 -1.21
N PRO A 151 4.38 12.73 -0.81
CA PRO A 151 3.02 12.82 -1.30
C PRO A 151 3.02 13.25 -2.77
N ALA A 152 2.31 12.52 -3.64
CA ALA A 152 2.21 12.88 -5.05
C ALA A 152 0.87 12.48 -5.68
N ASP A 153 0.33 13.35 -6.55
CA ASP A 153 -0.74 13.01 -7.47
C ASP A 153 -0.18 12.53 -8.81
N ILE A 154 -0.36 11.24 -9.12
CA ILE A 154 0.15 10.62 -10.36
C ILE A 154 -0.40 11.27 -11.65
N PHE A 155 -1.53 12.00 -11.58
CA PHE A 155 -2.10 12.76 -12.69
C PHE A 155 -1.69 14.23 -12.73
N SER A 156 -0.87 14.67 -11.78
CA SER A 156 -0.34 16.02 -11.74
C SER A 156 0.39 16.35 -13.05
N PRO A 157 0.07 17.47 -13.72
CA PRO A 157 0.77 17.87 -14.95
C PRO A 157 2.22 18.27 -14.66
N THR A 158 2.56 18.57 -13.40
CA THR A 158 3.88 18.96 -12.94
C THR A 158 4.52 17.90 -12.03
N LEU A 159 4.08 16.64 -12.17
CA LEU A 159 4.51 15.53 -11.31
C LEU A 159 6.04 15.42 -11.24
N PHE A 160 6.75 15.52 -12.37
CA PHE A 160 8.20 15.31 -12.43
C PHE A 160 9.00 16.60 -12.26
N GLU A 161 8.33 17.75 -12.23
CA GLU A 161 8.91 19.06 -12.01
C GLU A 161 8.84 19.45 -10.53
N GLN A 162 7.91 18.88 -9.78
CA GLN A 162 7.65 19.24 -8.38
C GLN A 162 7.65 18.03 -7.44
N GLU A 163 6.62 17.20 -7.48
CA GLU A 163 6.37 16.17 -6.46
C GLU A 163 7.44 15.07 -6.52
N LEU A 164 7.68 14.51 -7.71
CA LEU A 164 8.66 13.46 -7.96
C LEU A 164 9.86 14.00 -8.76
N ALA A 165 10.28 15.23 -8.46
CA ALA A 165 11.42 15.86 -9.12
C ALA A 165 12.70 15.01 -9.02
N GLY A 166 13.29 14.69 -10.16
CA GLY A 166 14.51 13.89 -10.25
C GLY A 166 14.32 12.38 -10.08
N TRP A 167 13.09 11.88 -10.08
CA TRP A 167 12.78 10.44 -9.95
C TRP A 167 12.65 9.71 -11.29
N GLU A 168 12.69 10.45 -12.41
CA GLU A 168 12.66 9.84 -13.74
C GLU A 168 13.88 8.93 -13.96
N SER A 169 13.67 7.81 -14.65
CA SER A 169 14.70 6.83 -15.01
C SER A 169 15.54 6.29 -13.83
N THR A 170 14.95 6.23 -12.63
CA THR A 170 15.70 6.02 -11.39
C THR A 170 15.52 4.63 -10.78
N PHE A 171 14.38 3.98 -10.98
CA PHE A 171 14.02 2.78 -10.19
C PHE A 171 14.28 1.47 -10.92
N ASP A 172 15.00 0.57 -10.27
CA ASP A 172 15.21 -0.80 -10.75
C ASP A 172 13.99 -1.68 -10.52
N VAL A 173 13.18 -1.36 -9.50
CA VAL A 173 11.91 -2.00 -9.23
C VAL A 173 10.87 -0.93 -8.96
N VAL A 174 9.75 -0.96 -9.68
CA VAL A 174 8.54 -0.22 -9.32
C VAL A 174 7.50 -1.23 -8.88
N HIS A 175 7.02 -1.07 -7.65
CA HIS A 175 5.90 -1.80 -7.09
C HIS A 175 4.65 -0.93 -7.12
N ALA A 176 3.50 -1.50 -7.52
CA ALA A 176 2.20 -0.84 -7.47
C ALA A 176 1.09 -1.84 -7.11
N GLY A 177 1.08 -2.31 -5.86
CA GLY A 177 0.08 -3.24 -5.34
C GLY A 177 -1.26 -2.57 -5.07
N LEU A 178 -2.36 -3.14 -5.58
CA LEU A 178 -3.71 -2.60 -5.44
C LEU A 178 -3.82 -1.10 -5.79
N PHE A 179 -3.05 -0.63 -6.77
CA PHE A 179 -3.05 0.79 -7.15
C PHE A 179 -3.85 1.03 -8.45
N LEU A 180 -3.53 0.30 -9.51
CA LEU A 180 -4.13 0.52 -10.84
C LEU A 180 -5.65 0.30 -10.90
N HIS A 181 -6.19 -0.55 -10.01
CA HIS A 181 -7.63 -0.83 -9.93
C HIS A 181 -8.47 0.40 -9.50
N LEU A 182 -7.83 1.45 -8.99
CA LEU A 182 -8.49 2.70 -8.62
C LEU A 182 -8.86 3.56 -9.84
N PHE A 183 -8.36 3.22 -11.02
CA PHE A 183 -8.43 4.06 -12.21
C PHE A 183 -9.19 3.38 -13.36
N SER A 184 -9.81 4.20 -14.21
CA SER A 184 -10.38 3.74 -15.48
C SER A 184 -9.29 3.28 -16.46
N ARG A 185 -9.65 2.51 -17.49
CA ARG A 185 -8.67 2.02 -18.48
C ARG A 185 -7.82 3.13 -19.15
N PRO A 186 -8.39 4.27 -19.60
CA PRO A 186 -7.57 5.35 -20.14
C PRO A 186 -6.60 5.93 -19.11
N GLN A 187 -7.05 6.06 -17.86
CA GLN A 187 -6.19 6.53 -16.77
C GLN A 187 -5.10 5.51 -16.42
N GLN A 188 -5.39 4.22 -16.43
CA GLN A 188 -4.38 3.17 -16.23
C GLN A 188 -3.28 3.25 -17.28
N LEU A 189 -3.61 3.46 -18.55
CA LEU A 189 -2.62 3.66 -19.60
C LEU A 189 -1.73 4.87 -19.30
N HIS A 190 -2.33 5.99 -18.90
CA HIS A 190 -1.58 7.18 -18.52
C HIS A 190 -0.65 6.93 -17.32
N VAL A 191 -1.14 6.25 -16.30
CA VAL A 191 -0.33 5.86 -15.12
C VAL A 191 0.81 4.94 -15.53
N CYS A 192 0.57 3.96 -16.40
CA CYS A 192 1.60 3.07 -16.92
C CYS A 192 2.70 3.83 -17.69
N GLU A 193 2.34 4.86 -18.48
CA GLU A 193 3.33 5.73 -19.13
C GLU A 193 4.21 6.47 -18.11
N LYS A 194 3.63 6.95 -17.00
CA LYS A 194 4.40 7.56 -15.89
C LYS A 194 5.30 6.55 -15.20
N ILE A 195 4.82 5.34 -14.96
CA ILE A 195 5.62 4.25 -14.38
C ILE A 195 6.81 3.93 -15.27
N VAL A 196 6.62 3.81 -16.58
CA VAL A 196 7.74 3.59 -17.52
C VAL A 196 8.76 4.72 -17.45
N ARG A 197 8.34 5.99 -17.31
CA ARG A 197 9.25 7.13 -17.12
C ARG A 197 10.04 7.08 -15.81
N LEU A 198 9.47 6.52 -14.74
CA LEU A 198 10.13 6.34 -13.44
C LEU A 198 11.16 5.20 -13.45
N MET A 199 10.94 4.18 -14.26
CA MET A 199 11.80 3.00 -14.34
C MET A 199 13.16 3.29 -14.95
N ASN A 200 14.22 2.76 -14.36
CA ASN A 200 15.55 2.73 -14.94
C ASN A 200 15.50 2.00 -16.29
N PRO A 201 15.97 2.58 -17.42
CA PRO A 201 15.92 1.96 -18.74
C PRO A 201 16.88 0.75 -18.88
N ALA A 202 17.64 0.41 -17.84
CA ALA A 202 18.49 -0.77 -17.81
C ALA A 202 17.69 -2.08 -17.98
N LYS A 203 18.28 -3.03 -18.69
CA LYS A 203 17.74 -4.40 -18.80
C LYS A 203 17.60 -5.01 -17.40
N GLY A 204 16.43 -5.59 -17.14
CA GLY A 204 16.13 -6.24 -15.86
C GLY A 204 15.37 -5.37 -14.87
N SER A 205 15.09 -4.10 -15.18
CA SER A 205 14.14 -3.33 -14.36
C SER A 205 12.77 -4.00 -14.31
N LEU A 206 12.15 -4.02 -13.14
CA LEU A 206 10.90 -4.74 -12.88
C LEU A 206 9.77 -3.77 -12.58
N PHE A 207 8.61 -4.01 -13.19
CA PHE A 207 7.34 -3.48 -12.73
C PHE A 207 6.50 -4.65 -12.18
N VAL A 208 6.10 -4.57 -10.92
CA VAL A 208 5.42 -5.65 -10.19
C VAL A 208 4.29 -5.11 -9.32
N GLY A 209 3.35 -5.98 -8.99
CA GLY A 209 2.23 -5.68 -8.09
C GLY A 209 1.03 -6.57 -8.40
N GLU A 210 0.06 -6.57 -7.49
CA GLU A 210 -1.22 -7.25 -7.68
C GLU A 210 -2.36 -6.29 -7.99
N MET A 211 -3.36 -6.79 -8.71
CA MET A 211 -4.57 -6.06 -9.05
C MET A 211 -5.78 -6.95 -8.81
N VAL A 212 -6.88 -6.35 -8.35
CA VAL A 212 -8.18 -7.02 -8.39
C VAL A 212 -8.69 -6.96 -9.82
N GLY A 213 -8.86 -8.13 -10.42
CA GLY A 213 -9.60 -8.26 -11.68
C GLY A 213 -11.10 -8.35 -11.43
N CYS A 214 -11.90 -7.87 -12.37
CA CYS A 214 -13.32 -8.19 -12.45
C CYS A 214 -13.55 -9.06 -13.69
N LEU A 215 -14.43 -10.06 -13.59
CA LEU A 215 -15.03 -10.66 -14.79
C LEU A 215 -15.94 -9.61 -15.41
N GLY A 216 -15.53 -9.04 -16.54
CA GLY A 216 -16.24 -7.92 -17.19
C GLY A 216 -15.74 -6.53 -16.78
N TRP A 217 -16.04 -5.53 -17.61
CA TRP A 217 -15.56 -4.15 -17.47
C TRP A 217 -16.32 -3.39 -16.38
N TRP A 218 -15.61 -2.65 -15.52
CA TRP A 218 -16.21 -1.73 -14.57
C TRP A 218 -16.44 -0.37 -15.25
N ASP A 219 -17.72 -0.07 -15.52
CA ASP A 219 -18.17 1.28 -15.87
C ASP A 219 -18.58 2.04 -14.60
N PRO A 220 -17.91 3.12 -14.21
CA PRO A 220 -18.45 4.00 -13.18
C PRO A 220 -19.76 4.71 -13.60
N GLY A 221 -20.09 4.74 -14.90
CA GLY A 221 -21.31 5.32 -15.46
C GLY A 221 -22.47 4.33 -15.66
N ALA A 222 -22.23 3.02 -15.68
CA ALA A 222 -23.30 2.03 -15.77
C ALA A 222 -23.69 1.62 -14.35
N GLY A 223 -24.76 2.24 -13.85
CA GLY A 223 -25.47 1.70 -12.71
C GLY A 223 -25.87 0.26 -12.99
N GLU A 224 -25.52 -0.62 -12.05
CA GLU A 224 -25.81 -2.06 -12.00
C GLU A 224 -24.88 -3.01 -12.75
N ARG A 225 -24.43 -4.01 -11.97
CA ARG A 225 -23.73 -5.19 -12.43
C ARG A 225 -24.77 -6.15 -13.01
N SER A 226 -24.73 -6.42 -14.30
CA SER A 226 -25.28 -7.66 -14.85
C SER A 226 -24.26 -8.77 -14.58
N GLY A 227 -24.64 -9.77 -13.78
CA GLY A 227 -23.85 -10.97 -13.55
C GLY A 227 -23.79 -11.91 -14.76
#